data_AF-A0A445E593-F1
#
_entry.id   AF-A0A445E593-F1
#
_cell.length_a   1.000
_cell.length_b   1.000
_cell.length_c   1.000
_cell.angle_alpha   90.00
_cell.angle_beta   90.00
_cell.angle_gamma   90.00
#
_symmetry.space_group_name_H-M   'P 1'
#
loop_
_entity.id
_entity.type
_entity.pdbx_description
1 polymer ?
#
loop_
_entity_poly.entity_id
_entity_poly.type
_entity_poly.pdbx_seq_one_letter_code
_entity_poly.pdbx_strand_id
1 'polypeptide(L)'
;MDIDKFLYFDNGFLVNETCIIVAEVYLNDNNASFDTKLVNFKPMSNSSNGIISPYSIKRLRGLCKMEKDYVKLVEKSRSKYPSLIESHRKRKRSQRFNQLSFTTLGKLLHFLKTKKVKDMKSDHARVELQDLWEEAEIRFDDLSWLEPHVKSALTYFENAAKVKKLKANVVDLEEKAKTLKAEVISIDADLKTTKKELAKAEEGFVARDLDDRLGYGIIP
;
A
#
# COMPACT_ATOMS: atom_id res chain seq x y z
N MET A 1 -24.89 54.23 -22.51
CA MET A 1 -24.04 53.10 -22.08
C MET A 1 -23.78 52.30 -23.34
N ASP A 2 -22.55 52.38 -23.87
CA ASP A 2 -22.17 51.75 -25.13
C ASP A 2 -22.27 50.23 -25.06
N ILE A 3 -22.98 49.66 -26.03
CA ILE A 3 -23.23 48.22 -26.18
C ILE A 3 -22.02 47.53 -26.86
N ASP A 4 -21.05 48.30 -27.36
CA ASP A 4 -19.96 47.82 -28.23
C ASP A 4 -18.75 47.23 -27.49
N LYS A 5 -18.87 46.88 -26.21
CA LYS A 5 -17.80 46.18 -25.45
C LYS A 5 -17.98 44.67 -25.32
N PHE A 6 -19.02 44.07 -25.90
CA PHE A 6 -19.12 42.61 -26.03
C PHE A 6 -18.44 42.11 -27.31
N LEU A 7 -17.17 42.46 -27.49
CA LEU A 7 -16.33 41.90 -28.55
C LEU A 7 -15.63 40.62 -28.04
N TYR A 8 -16.40 39.52 -28.05
CA TYR A 8 -15.95 38.16 -28.39
C TYR A 8 -17.21 37.32 -28.63
N PHE A 9 -17.74 37.40 -29.85
CA PHE A 9 -18.96 36.69 -30.27
C PHE A 9 -18.78 35.17 -30.44
N ASP A 10 -17.56 34.65 -30.26
CA ASP A 10 -17.23 33.25 -30.56
C ASP A 10 -17.57 32.24 -29.44
N ASN A 11 -18.04 32.69 -28.27
CA ASN A 11 -18.25 31.81 -27.10
C ASN A 11 -19.67 31.78 -26.53
N GLY A 12 -20.65 32.34 -27.25
CA GLY A 12 -22.07 32.25 -26.90
C GLY A 12 -22.80 31.25 -27.78
N PHE A 13 -23.73 30.48 -27.21
CA PHE A 13 -24.65 29.67 -28.01
C PHE A 13 -26.08 29.78 -27.48
N LEU A 14 -27.04 29.75 -28.41
CA LEU A 14 -28.46 29.85 -28.13
C LEU A 14 -29.05 28.43 -28.07
N VAL A 15 -29.77 28.10 -26.99
CA VAL A 15 -30.51 26.83 -26.90
C VAL A 15 -31.92 27.13 -26.41
N ASN A 16 -32.94 26.73 -27.17
CA ASN A 16 -34.35 26.88 -26.84
C ASN A 16 -34.67 28.28 -26.28
N GLU A 17 -34.45 29.30 -27.11
CA GLU A 17 -34.73 30.72 -26.81
C GLU A 17 -33.92 31.32 -25.63
N THR A 18 -32.97 30.57 -25.07
CA THR A 18 -32.09 31.02 -23.98
C THR A 18 -30.69 31.31 -24.52
N CYS A 19 -30.23 32.56 -24.36
CA CYS A 19 -28.87 32.97 -24.69
C CYS A 19 -27.92 32.69 -23.52
N ILE A 20 -26.86 31.92 -23.77
CA ILE A 20 -25.83 31.63 -22.78
C ILE A 20 -24.52 32.28 -23.22
N ILE A 21 -24.02 33.22 -22.41
CA ILE A 21 -22.74 33.90 -22.63
C ILE A 21 -21.77 33.44 -21.54
N VAL A 22 -20.60 32.94 -21.96
CA VAL A 22 -19.51 32.60 -21.04
C VAL A 22 -18.55 33.79 -20.98
N ALA A 23 -18.41 34.39 -19.80
CA ALA A 23 -17.40 35.41 -19.53
C ALA A 23 -16.40 34.88 -18.50
N GLU A 24 -15.10 34.95 -18.84
CA GLU A 24 -14.02 34.74 -17.87
C GLU A 24 -13.71 36.07 -17.19
N VAL A 25 -13.77 36.09 -15.85
CA VAL A 25 -13.42 37.27 -15.05
C VAL A 25 -12.12 36.97 -14.30
N TYR A 26 -11.10 37.79 -14.53
CA TYR A 26 -9.86 37.77 -13.75
C TYR A 26 -9.96 38.83 -12.66
N LEU A 27 -9.77 38.43 -11.41
CA LEU A 27 -9.68 39.34 -10.28
C LEU A 27 -8.20 39.61 -10.00
N ASN A 28 -7.80 40.88 -10.02
CA ASN A 28 -6.48 41.31 -9.60
C ASN A 28 -6.54 41.55 -8.07
N ASP A 29 -5.93 40.66 -7.30
CA ASP A 29 -5.93 40.74 -5.84
C ASP A 29 -5.16 41.98 -5.38
N ASN A 30 -5.86 43.00 -4.88
CA ASN A 30 -5.34 43.99 -3.94
C ASN A 30 -6.51 44.60 -3.14
N ASN A 31 -6.70 44.10 -1.91
CA ASN A 31 -7.42 44.70 -0.78
C ASN A 31 -8.75 45.44 -1.05
N ALA A 32 -9.88 44.76 -0.88
CA ALA A 32 -11.08 45.36 -0.27
C ALA A 32 -12.12 44.29 0.12
N SER A 33 -12.75 44.54 1.27
CA SER A 33 -13.88 43.86 1.92
C SER A 33 -14.87 43.11 1.02
N PHE A 34 -15.28 41.92 1.47
CA PHE A 34 -16.36 41.13 0.88
C PHE A 34 -17.70 41.85 1.04
N ASP A 35 -18.16 42.53 0.00
CA ASP A 35 -19.56 42.91 -0.14
C ASP A 35 -20.22 41.94 -1.13
N THR A 36 -20.97 40.98 -0.59
CA THR A 36 -21.69 39.96 -1.36
C THR A 36 -22.96 40.57 -1.98
N LYS A 37 -22.79 41.39 -3.01
CA LYS A 37 -23.88 41.63 -3.98
C LYS A 37 -23.77 40.61 -5.12
N LEU A 38 -24.08 39.37 -4.78
CA LEU A 38 -24.56 38.40 -5.77
C LEU A 38 -25.86 38.97 -6.33
N VAL A 39 -25.82 39.38 -7.60
CA VAL A 39 -27.02 39.76 -8.35
C VAL A 39 -27.97 38.57 -8.31
N ASN A 40 -29.04 38.67 -7.52
CA ASN A 40 -30.02 37.61 -7.35
C ASN A 40 -30.76 37.38 -8.67
N PHE A 41 -30.32 36.39 -9.45
CA PHE A 41 -31.15 35.83 -10.51
C PHE A 41 -32.19 34.90 -9.87
N LYS A 42 -33.45 35.34 -9.87
CA LYS A 42 -34.59 34.54 -9.41
C LYS A 42 -34.91 33.49 -10.48
N PRO A 43 -34.88 32.18 -10.18
CA PRO A 43 -35.26 31.17 -11.16
C PRO A 43 -36.80 31.07 -11.20
N MET A 44 -37.39 31.21 -12.38
CA MET A 44 -38.79 30.86 -12.61
C MET A 44 -38.86 29.33 -12.74
N SER A 45 -39.63 28.69 -11.86
CA SER A 45 -39.92 27.26 -11.95
C SER A 45 -40.73 26.96 -13.21
N ASN A 46 -40.51 25.78 -13.84
CA ASN A 46 -41.55 24.76 -14.01
C ASN A 46 -41.06 23.56 -14.83
N SER A 47 -41.71 22.44 -14.51
CA SER A 47 -41.92 21.23 -15.32
C SER A 47 -40.98 20.04 -15.13
N SER A 48 -41.58 19.04 -14.48
CA SER A 48 -41.27 17.62 -14.44
C SER A 48 -41.01 17.03 -15.84
N ASN A 49 -40.01 16.15 -15.95
CA ASN A 49 -40.16 14.78 -16.46
C ASN A 49 -38.83 14.04 -16.37
N GLY A 50 -38.89 12.79 -15.90
CA GLY A 50 -37.74 11.92 -15.71
C GLY A 50 -37.06 11.58 -17.02
N ILE A 51 -35.91 12.19 -17.24
CA ILE A 51 -34.87 11.68 -18.14
C ILE A 51 -33.57 11.82 -17.34
N ILE A 52 -32.94 10.69 -17.01
CA ILE A 52 -31.61 10.70 -16.42
C ILE A 52 -30.67 11.28 -17.48
N SER A 53 -30.38 12.56 -17.27
CA SER A 53 -29.61 13.39 -18.17
C SER A 53 -28.16 12.87 -18.29
N PRO A 54 -27.63 12.68 -19.52
CA PRO A 54 -26.21 12.37 -19.76
C PRO A 54 -25.25 13.42 -19.17
N TYR A 55 -25.77 14.56 -18.72
CA TYR A 55 -25.01 15.68 -18.15
C TYR A 55 -24.60 15.50 -16.67
N SER A 56 -24.78 14.31 -16.07
CA SER A 56 -24.23 14.03 -14.73
C SER A 56 -22.68 13.95 -14.70
N ILE A 57 -22.04 14.00 -15.87
CA ILE A 57 -20.58 14.08 -16.06
C ILE A 57 -20.18 15.54 -16.28
N LYS A 58 -20.46 16.45 -15.35
CA LYS A 58 -19.71 17.70 -15.23
C LYS A 58 -19.47 18.03 -13.76
N ARG A 59 -18.19 17.87 -13.39
CA ARG A 59 -17.46 18.39 -12.20
C ARG A 59 -17.18 17.41 -11.05
N LEU A 60 -16.08 16.68 -11.18
CA LEU A 60 -15.08 16.65 -10.09
C LEU A 60 -14.40 18.02 -9.93
N ARG A 61 -14.30 18.77 -11.05
CA ARG A 61 -13.92 20.19 -11.21
C ARG A 61 -14.83 21.14 -10.41
N GLY A 62 -14.74 21.12 -9.08
CA GLY A 62 -15.59 21.90 -8.19
C GLY A 62 -15.76 21.25 -6.81
N LEU A 63 -15.51 19.94 -6.73
CA LEU A 63 -15.46 19.21 -5.46
C LEU A 63 -14.06 19.25 -4.84
N CYS A 64 -12.98 19.32 -5.65
CA CYS A 64 -11.59 19.30 -5.17
C CYS A 64 -10.51 19.61 -6.23
N LYS A 65 -9.28 19.97 -5.81
CA LYS A 65 -8.05 19.97 -6.64
C LYS A 65 -7.18 18.75 -6.26
N MET A 66 -6.77 17.92 -7.22
CA MET A 66 -5.87 16.77 -7.01
C MET A 66 -4.98 16.53 -8.23
N GLU A 67 -3.94 15.70 -8.09
CA GLU A 67 -3.01 15.32 -9.17
C GLU A 67 -3.75 14.63 -10.33
N LYS A 68 -3.34 14.89 -11.58
CA LYS A 68 -4.06 14.46 -12.79
C LYS A 68 -4.27 12.94 -12.86
N ASP A 69 -3.32 12.16 -12.35
CA ASP A 69 -3.41 10.70 -12.37
C ASP A 69 -4.40 10.16 -11.35
N TYR A 70 -4.57 10.85 -10.22
CA TYR A 70 -5.61 10.54 -9.25
C TYR A 70 -7.00 10.85 -9.81
N VAL A 71 -7.15 11.98 -10.51
CA VAL A 71 -8.42 12.37 -11.14
C VAL A 71 -8.94 11.24 -12.02
N LYS A 72 -8.10 10.71 -12.92
CA LYS A 72 -8.48 9.62 -13.83
C LYS A 72 -8.94 8.36 -13.08
N LEU A 73 -8.26 8.01 -11.99
CA LEU A 73 -8.61 6.84 -11.18
C LEU A 73 -9.91 7.04 -10.43
N VAL A 74 -10.08 8.20 -9.79
CA VAL A 74 -11.30 8.53 -9.04
C VAL A 74 -12.50 8.65 -9.98
N GLU A 75 -12.36 9.25 -11.16
CA GLU A 75 -13.44 9.34 -12.16
C GLU A 75 -13.88 7.96 -12.66
N LYS A 76 -12.92 7.06 -12.89
CA LYS A 76 -13.22 5.68 -13.28
C LYS A 76 -13.97 4.93 -12.16
N SER A 77 -13.55 5.10 -10.92
CA SER A 77 -14.22 4.48 -9.76
C SER A 77 -15.62 5.05 -9.53
N ARG A 78 -15.79 6.38 -9.61
CA ARG A 78 -17.11 7.06 -9.54
C ARG A 78 -18.10 6.50 -10.55
N SER A 79 -17.64 6.28 -11.79
CA SER A 79 -18.50 5.79 -12.86
C SER A 79 -19.05 4.38 -12.58
N LYS A 80 -18.30 3.58 -11.81
CA LYS A 80 -18.70 2.24 -11.39
C LYS A 80 -19.46 2.23 -10.07
N TYR A 81 -19.14 3.15 -9.17
CA TYR A 81 -19.69 3.23 -7.82
C TYR A 81 -20.25 4.65 -7.54
N PRO A 82 -21.48 4.96 -8.03
CA PRO A 82 -22.08 6.29 -7.89
C PRO A 82 -22.30 6.74 -6.43
N SER A 83 -22.44 5.78 -5.50
CA SER A 83 -22.62 6.00 -4.06
C SER A 83 -21.49 6.84 -3.43
N LEU A 84 -20.27 6.77 -4.01
CA LEU A 84 -19.10 7.55 -3.57
C LEU A 84 -19.33 9.06 -3.59
N ILE A 85 -20.17 9.56 -4.49
CA ILE A 85 -20.46 10.99 -4.62
C ILE A 85 -21.77 11.37 -3.97
N GLU A 86 -22.73 10.48 -4.03
CA GLU A 86 -24.04 10.72 -3.44
C GLU A 86 -23.93 10.95 -1.92
N SER A 87 -23.09 10.17 -1.23
CA SER A 87 -22.78 10.34 0.20
C SER A 87 -22.20 11.72 0.53
N HIS A 88 -21.23 12.19 -0.26
CA HIS A 88 -20.61 13.51 -0.09
C HIS A 88 -21.57 14.67 -0.42
N ARG A 89 -22.45 14.48 -1.41
CA ARG A 89 -23.46 15.47 -1.79
C ARG A 89 -24.56 15.59 -0.74
N LYS A 90 -25.06 14.47 -0.21
CA LYS A 90 -26.10 14.43 0.84
C LYS A 90 -25.64 15.10 2.13
N ARG A 91 -24.39 14.88 2.53
CA ARG A 91 -23.83 15.41 3.79
C ARG A 91 -23.44 16.90 3.75
N LYS A 92 -23.61 17.60 2.61
CA LYS A 92 -23.24 19.02 2.40
C LYS A 92 -21.86 19.37 3.00
N ARG A 93 -20.88 18.48 2.84
CA ARG A 93 -19.54 18.64 3.43
C ARG A 93 -18.82 19.83 2.80
N SER A 94 -17.90 20.44 3.57
CA SER A 94 -17.09 21.56 3.09
C SER A 94 -16.25 21.16 1.88
N GLN A 95 -15.93 22.13 1.03
CA GLN A 95 -15.06 21.91 -0.14
C GLN A 95 -13.70 21.33 0.28
N ARG A 96 -13.13 21.79 1.40
CA ARG A 96 -11.87 21.25 1.94
C ARG A 96 -12.00 19.78 2.34
N PHE A 97 -13.10 19.39 2.97
CA PHE A 97 -13.34 17.99 3.34
C PHE A 97 -13.46 17.10 2.10
N ASN A 98 -14.22 17.53 1.09
CA ASN A 98 -14.35 16.80 -0.17
C ASN A 98 -12.99 16.67 -0.86
N GLN A 99 -12.18 17.72 -0.83
CA GLN A 99 -10.83 17.68 -1.37
C GLN A 99 -9.90 16.70 -0.69
N LEU A 100 -9.86 16.70 0.63
CA LEU A 100 -9.09 15.70 1.37
C LEU A 100 -9.58 14.29 1.06
N SER A 101 -10.89 14.07 1.07
CA SER A 101 -11.50 12.74 0.83
C SER A 101 -11.14 12.16 -0.53
N PHE A 102 -11.37 12.91 -1.61
CA PHE A 102 -11.04 12.43 -2.94
C PHE A 102 -9.54 12.38 -3.22
N THR A 103 -8.73 13.18 -2.52
CA THR A 103 -7.26 13.08 -2.58
C THR A 103 -6.78 11.79 -1.91
N THR A 104 -7.26 11.46 -0.70
CA THR A 104 -6.94 10.21 0.00
C THR A 104 -7.36 9.00 -0.86
N LEU A 105 -8.58 9.00 -1.39
CA LEU A 105 -9.04 7.92 -2.27
C LEU A 105 -8.18 7.82 -3.54
N GLY A 106 -7.82 8.96 -4.13
CA GLY A 106 -6.92 9.01 -5.29
C GLY A 106 -5.56 8.39 -5.02
N LYS A 107 -4.93 8.75 -3.89
CA LYS A 107 -3.66 8.18 -3.43
C LYS A 107 -3.76 6.68 -3.19
N LEU A 108 -4.82 6.23 -2.51
CA LEU A 108 -5.07 4.82 -2.23
C LEU A 108 -5.20 4.01 -3.54
N LEU A 109 -6.02 4.49 -4.48
CA LEU A 109 -6.20 3.83 -5.77
C LEU A 109 -4.92 3.82 -6.60
N HIS A 110 -4.16 4.91 -6.56
CA HIS A 110 -2.87 4.98 -7.21
C HIS A 110 -1.88 3.99 -6.60
N PHE A 111 -1.81 3.93 -5.26
CA PHE A 111 -0.96 2.99 -4.53
C PHE A 111 -1.24 1.55 -4.98
N LEU A 112 -2.51 1.12 -4.92
CA LEU A 112 -2.92 -0.24 -5.30
C LEU A 112 -2.67 -0.54 -6.78
N LYS A 113 -2.74 0.46 -7.65
CA LYS A 113 -2.51 0.29 -9.09
C LYS A 113 -1.03 0.23 -9.47
N THR A 114 -0.20 1.04 -8.83
CA THR A 114 1.17 1.31 -9.28
C THR A 114 2.22 0.55 -8.49
N LYS A 115 2.04 0.39 -7.18
CA LYS A 115 3.00 -0.33 -6.35
C LYS A 115 2.89 -1.81 -6.69
N LYS A 116 3.86 -2.31 -7.45
CA LYS A 116 3.97 -3.74 -7.73
C LYS A 116 4.62 -4.44 -6.55
N VAL A 117 4.45 -5.76 -6.48
CA VAL A 117 5.17 -6.70 -5.60
C VAL A 117 6.66 -6.30 -5.38
N LYS A 118 7.34 -5.89 -6.44
CA LYS A 118 8.77 -5.48 -6.40
C LYS A 118 9.04 -4.17 -5.64
N ASP A 119 8.08 -3.25 -5.62
CA ASP A 119 8.15 -1.92 -4.98
C ASP A 119 7.61 -1.97 -3.54
N MET A 120 6.95 -3.08 -3.18
CA MET A 120 6.34 -3.38 -1.88
C MET A 120 7.31 -4.01 -0.86
N LYS A 121 8.63 -3.79 -1.03
CA LYS A 121 9.66 -4.38 -0.15
C LYS A 121 9.99 -3.55 1.10
N SER A 122 9.43 -2.35 1.22
CA SER A 122 9.68 -1.43 2.33
C SER A 122 8.53 -1.47 3.33
N ASP A 123 8.84 -1.55 4.62
CA ASP A 123 7.85 -1.45 5.71
C ASP A 123 7.06 -0.14 5.64
N HIS A 124 7.66 0.94 5.12
CA HIS A 124 6.97 2.21 4.89
C HIS A 124 5.80 2.10 3.92
N ALA A 125 5.88 1.23 2.91
CA ALA A 125 4.79 1.07 1.96
C ALA A 125 3.57 0.38 2.59
N ARG A 126 3.79 -0.55 3.53
CA ARG A 126 2.69 -1.18 4.28
C ARG A 126 1.99 -0.15 5.18
N VAL A 127 2.77 0.64 5.91
CA VAL A 127 2.24 1.71 6.79
C VAL A 127 1.48 2.75 5.96
N GLU A 128 2.05 3.22 4.85
CA GLU A 128 1.40 4.15 3.93
C GLU A 128 0.03 3.61 3.44
N LEU A 129 -0.05 2.33 3.07
CA LEU A 129 -1.32 1.72 2.65
C LEU A 129 -2.34 1.67 3.79
N GLN A 130 -1.90 1.33 4.99
CA GLN A 130 -2.76 1.24 6.17
C GLN A 130 -3.32 2.61 6.55
N ASP A 131 -2.47 3.63 6.65
CA ASP A 131 -2.87 5.01 6.95
C ASP A 131 -3.87 5.53 5.91
N LEU A 132 -3.61 5.30 4.62
CA LEU A 132 -4.51 5.71 3.54
C LEU A 132 -5.87 4.99 3.60
N TRP A 133 -5.89 3.72 4.02
CA TRP A 133 -7.13 2.96 4.16
C TRP A 133 -7.96 3.47 5.34
N GLU A 134 -7.34 3.62 6.52
CA GLU A 134 -8.00 4.14 7.73
C GLU A 134 -8.57 5.55 7.48
N GLU A 135 -7.81 6.43 6.82
CA GLU A 135 -8.32 7.74 6.42
C GLU A 135 -9.49 7.66 5.45
N ALA A 136 -9.49 6.70 4.52
CA ALA A 136 -10.56 6.54 3.55
C ALA A 136 -11.85 6.03 4.21
N GLU A 137 -11.75 5.07 5.15
CA GLU A 137 -12.88 4.55 5.92
C GLU A 137 -13.59 5.64 6.74
N ILE A 138 -12.83 6.60 7.28
CA ILE A 138 -13.42 7.75 8.00
C ILE A 138 -14.22 8.67 7.06
N ARG A 139 -13.83 8.76 5.79
CA ARG A 139 -14.33 9.77 4.85
C ARG A 139 -15.51 9.27 4.01
N PHE A 140 -15.52 7.99 3.66
CA PHE A 140 -16.53 7.38 2.80
C PHE A 140 -17.39 6.38 3.57
N ASP A 141 -18.70 6.39 3.31
CA ASP A 141 -19.63 5.49 4.02
C ASP A 141 -19.61 4.05 3.45
N ASP A 142 -19.19 3.89 2.20
CA ASP A 142 -19.10 2.59 1.52
C ASP A 142 -17.82 2.50 0.68
N LEU A 143 -16.93 1.60 1.08
CA LEU A 143 -15.71 1.19 0.38
C LEU A 143 -15.63 -0.33 0.24
N SER A 144 -16.75 -1.05 0.34
CA SER A 144 -16.80 -2.52 0.28
C SER A 144 -16.20 -3.09 -1.00
N TRP A 145 -16.27 -2.35 -2.11
CA TRP A 145 -15.66 -2.73 -3.39
C TRP A 145 -14.13 -2.63 -3.40
N LEU A 146 -13.54 -1.84 -2.50
CA LEU A 146 -12.10 -1.60 -2.43
C LEU A 146 -11.42 -2.44 -1.34
N GLU A 147 -12.16 -2.74 -0.28
CA GLU A 147 -11.70 -3.49 0.90
C GLU A 147 -10.97 -4.82 0.55
N PRO A 148 -11.48 -5.70 -0.34
CA PRO A 148 -10.79 -6.95 -0.66
C PRO A 148 -9.40 -6.72 -1.28
N HIS A 149 -9.25 -5.64 -2.07
CA HIS A 149 -7.98 -5.30 -2.71
C HIS A 149 -6.96 -4.79 -1.69
N VAL A 150 -7.41 -3.99 -0.72
CA VAL A 150 -6.55 -3.49 0.37
C VAL A 150 -6.12 -4.64 1.28
N LYS A 151 -7.05 -5.48 1.72
CA LYS A 151 -6.75 -6.67 2.53
C LYS A 151 -5.76 -7.59 1.85
N SER A 152 -5.97 -7.88 0.57
CA SER A 152 -5.04 -8.71 -0.22
C SER A 152 -3.63 -8.09 -0.28
N ALA A 153 -3.52 -6.77 -0.43
CA ALA A 153 -2.22 -6.09 -0.45
C ALA A 153 -1.53 -6.13 0.92
N LEU A 154 -2.27 -5.90 2.02
CA LEU A 154 -1.73 -5.99 3.39
C LEU A 154 -1.23 -7.41 3.74
N THR A 155 -2.01 -8.44 3.39
CA THR A 155 -1.60 -9.84 3.55
C THR A 155 -0.36 -10.17 2.71
N TYR A 156 -0.26 -9.60 1.51
CA TYR A 156 0.95 -9.76 0.68
C TYR A 156 2.19 -9.24 1.41
N PHE A 157 2.14 -8.06 2.02
CA PHE A 157 3.27 -7.51 2.80
C PHE A 157 3.70 -8.44 3.95
N GLU A 158 2.73 -8.95 4.71
CA GLU A 158 2.97 -9.93 5.79
C GLU A 158 3.69 -11.18 5.27
N ASN A 159 3.20 -11.75 4.18
CA ASN A 159 3.77 -12.96 3.60
C ASN A 159 5.16 -12.71 3.01
N ALA A 160 5.37 -11.55 2.38
CA ALA A 160 6.68 -11.16 1.84
C ALA A 160 7.72 -11.03 2.97
N ALA A 161 7.36 -10.42 4.10
CA ALA A 161 8.22 -10.32 5.28
C ALA A 161 8.55 -11.71 5.86
N LYS A 162 7.55 -12.58 5.98
CA LYS A 162 7.74 -13.98 6.42
C LYS A 162 8.68 -14.74 5.49
N VAL A 163 8.49 -14.65 4.17
CA VAL A 163 9.36 -15.30 3.18
C VAL A 163 10.79 -14.79 3.27
N LYS A 164 10.99 -13.47 3.43
CA LYS A 164 12.33 -12.89 3.60
C LYS A 164 13.04 -13.47 4.83
N LYS A 165 12.35 -13.55 5.96
CA LYS A 165 12.87 -14.14 7.21
C LYS A 165 13.21 -15.62 7.03
N LEU A 166 12.30 -16.40 6.44
CA LEU A 166 12.53 -17.82 6.20
C LEU A 166 13.71 -18.07 5.26
N LYS A 167 13.87 -17.26 4.21
CA LYS A 167 15.04 -17.35 3.31
C LYS A 167 16.36 -17.12 4.05
N ALA A 168 16.42 -16.12 4.93
CA ALA A 168 17.61 -15.89 5.75
C ALA A 168 17.90 -17.10 6.66
N ASN A 169 16.88 -17.61 7.36
CA ASN A 169 17.02 -18.77 8.23
C ASN A 169 17.49 -20.03 7.49
N VAL A 170 17.01 -20.26 6.26
CA VAL A 170 17.44 -21.40 5.43
C VAL A 170 18.94 -21.31 5.13
N VAL A 171 19.43 -20.14 4.74
CA VAL A 171 20.87 -19.92 4.47
C VAL A 171 21.71 -20.21 5.72
N ASP A 172 21.32 -19.66 6.87
CA ASP A 172 22.02 -19.88 8.15
C ASP A 172 22.06 -21.37 8.53
N LEU A 173 20.95 -22.10 8.33
CA LEU A 173 20.86 -23.53 8.63
C LEU A 173 21.69 -24.37 7.66
N GLU A 174 21.71 -24.01 6.37
CA GLU A 174 22.55 -24.67 5.37
C GLU A 174 24.04 -24.52 5.68
N GLU A 175 24.47 -23.35 6.15
CA GLU A 175 25.85 -23.11 6.57
C GLU A 175 26.21 -23.95 7.81
N LYS A 176 25.36 -23.94 8.85
CA LYS A 176 25.55 -24.77 10.05
C LYS A 176 25.62 -26.26 9.72
N ALA A 177 24.77 -26.73 8.81
CA ALA A 177 24.77 -28.13 8.38
C ALA A 177 26.09 -28.51 7.68
N LYS A 178 26.68 -27.60 6.88
CA LYS A 178 27.99 -27.83 6.25
C LYS A 178 29.10 -27.92 7.29
N THR A 179 29.11 -27.02 8.28
CA THR A 179 30.11 -27.04 9.36
C THR A 179 30.03 -28.33 10.18
N LEU A 180 28.83 -28.70 10.65
CA LEU A 180 28.64 -29.95 11.40
C LEU A 180 29.03 -31.18 10.60
N LYS A 181 28.76 -31.20 9.28
CA LYS A 181 29.19 -32.30 8.42
C LYS A 181 30.71 -32.42 8.35
N ALA A 182 31.44 -31.31 8.33
CA ALA A 182 32.90 -31.31 8.36
C ALA A 182 33.45 -31.79 9.71
N GLU A 183 32.85 -31.36 10.83
CA GLU A 183 33.21 -31.82 12.18
C GLU A 183 33.00 -33.32 12.34
N VAL A 184 31.88 -33.87 11.87
CA VAL A 184 31.61 -35.31 11.91
C VAL A 184 32.67 -36.11 11.14
N ILE A 185 33.11 -35.63 9.98
CA ILE A 185 34.20 -36.27 9.22
C ILE A 185 35.52 -36.27 10.01
N SER A 186 35.83 -35.17 10.70
CA SER A 186 37.01 -35.09 11.56
C SER A 186 36.94 -36.08 12.71
N ILE A 187 35.82 -36.11 13.44
CA ILE A 187 35.61 -37.01 14.59
C ILE A 187 35.66 -38.48 14.16
N ASP A 188 35.11 -38.83 13.00
CA ASP A 188 35.16 -40.21 12.49
C ASP A 188 36.60 -40.65 12.16
N ALA A 189 37.40 -39.74 11.57
CA ALA A 189 38.81 -39.99 11.31
C ALA A 189 39.62 -40.17 12.62
N ASP A 190 39.37 -39.33 13.62
CA ASP A 190 40.00 -39.43 14.94
C ASP A 190 39.63 -40.74 15.63
N LEU A 191 38.33 -41.08 15.68
CA LEU A 191 37.82 -42.33 16.25
C LEU A 191 38.44 -43.56 15.60
N LYS A 192 38.55 -43.58 14.26
CA LYS A 192 39.19 -44.67 13.53
C LYS A 192 40.67 -44.82 13.88
N THR A 193 41.36 -43.70 14.13
CA THR A 193 42.77 -43.68 14.53
C THR A 193 42.93 -44.18 15.96
N THR A 194 42.14 -43.66 16.91
CA THR A 194 42.16 -44.08 18.31
C THR A 194 41.84 -45.57 18.48
N LYS A 195 40.89 -46.11 17.71
CA LYS A 195 40.60 -47.57 17.72
C LYS A 195 41.80 -48.42 17.31
N LYS A 196 42.59 -47.96 16.33
CA LYS A 196 43.82 -48.67 15.90
C LYS A 196 44.91 -48.60 16.96
N GLU A 197 45.05 -47.46 17.63
CA GLU A 197 46.02 -47.29 18.71
C GLU A 197 45.66 -48.13 19.93
N LEU A 198 44.38 -48.18 20.30
CA LEU A 198 43.88 -49.04 21.37
C LEU A 198 44.20 -50.51 21.11
N ALA A 199 43.89 -51.03 19.91
CA ALA A 199 44.18 -52.41 19.55
C ALA A 199 45.67 -52.75 19.68
N LYS A 200 46.57 -51.84 19.26
CA LYS A 200 48.01 -52.02 19.42
C LYS A 200 48.46 -52.00 20.89
N ALA A 201 47.85 -51.13 21.70
CA ALA A 201 48.15 -51.04 23.12
C ALA A 201 47.69 -52.31 23.87
N GLU A 202 46.53 -52.85 23.53
CA GLU A 202 45.99 -54.10 24.07
C GLU A 202 46.88 -55.31 23.72
N GLU A 203 47.39 -55.40 22.49
CA GLU A 203 48.35 -56.45 22.10
C GLU A 203 49.66 -56.40 22.92
N GLY A 204 50.12 -55.20 23.27
CA GLY A 204 51.33 -55.00 24.09
C GLY A 204 51.09 -55.13 25.60
N PHE A 205 49.84 -55.17 26.05
CA PHE A 205 49.49 -55.22 27.46
C PHE A 205 49.37 -56.67 27.94
N VAL A 206 50.48 -57.22 28.43
CA VAL A 206 50.46 -58.49 29.17
C VAL A 206 50.09 -58.18 30.61
N ALA A 207 48.84 -58.48 30.99
CA ALA A 207 48.40 -58.38 32.38
C ALA A 207 49.25 -59.32 33.24
N ARG A 208 50.06 -58.75 34.13
CA ARG A 208 50.92 -59.50 35.04
C ARG A 208 50.27 -59.46 36.42
N ASP A 209 49.97 -60.62 36.96
CA ASP A 209 49.49 -60.73 38.34
C ASP A 209 50.63 -60.33 39.28
N LEU A 210 50.40 -59.28 40.07
CA LEU A 210 51.39 -58.75 41.01
C LEU A 210 51.38 -59.49 42.35
N ASP A 211 50.34 -60.30 42.61
CA ASP A 211 50.24 -61.15 43.81
C ASP A 211 50.88 -62.55 43.60
N ASP A 212 51.37 -62.82 42.39
CA ASP A 212 52.02 -64.09 42.06
C ASP A 212 53.31 -64.23 42.88
N ARG A 213 53.41 -65.30 43.68
CA ARG A 213 54.49 -65.51 44.66
C ARG A 213 55.85 -65.39 43.97
N LEU A 214 56.63 -64.37 44.33
CA LEU A 214 58.03 -64.26 43.93
C LEU A 214 58.74 -65.52 44.43
N GLY A 215 59.11 -66.41 43.50
CA GLY A 215 59.76 -67.68 43.76
C GLY A 215 61.19 -67.50 44.28
N TYR A 216 61.34 -66.91 45.45
CA TYR A 216 62.56 -66.99 46.23
C TYR A 216 62.62 -68.40 46.82
N GLY A 217 63.18 -69.34 46.05
CA GLY A 217 63.49 -70.67 46.54
C GLY A 217 64.35 -70.57 47.79
N ILE A 218 63.92 -71.25 48.85
CA ILE A 218 64.75 -71.51 50.03
C ILE A 218 65.90 -72.40 49.54
N ILE A 219 67.11 -71.86 49.48
CA ILE A 219 68.32 -72.63 49.17
C ILE A 219 68.68 -73.42 50.45
N PRO A 220 68.68 -74.77 50.43
CA PRO A 220 69.19 -75.60 51.53
C PRO A 220 70.72 -75.62 51.55
#